data_AF-A0A7C2JEW6-F1
#
_entry.id   AF-A0A7C2JEW6-F1
#
_cell.length_a   1.000
_cell.length_b   1.000
_cell.length_c   1.000
_cell.angle_alpha   90.00
_cell.angle_beta   90.00
_cell.angle_gamma   90.00
#
_symmetry.space_group_name_H-M   'P 1'
#
loop_
_entity.id
_entity.type
_entity.pdbx_description
1 polymer ?
#
loop_
_entity_poly.entity_id
_entity_poly.type
_entity_poly.pdbx_seq_one_letter_code
_entity_poly.pdbx_strand_id
1 'polypeptide(L)'
;MIELLIIIALILVNGLLAGTEIAVLSVRRPVLMSQAEEGDLRAKAVLRLLDNTNAFLSTIQVGITLVGILAGAFGGAEVVRRLSPLLARLPVPGAETYAPPVAFGLVVAGITYLTLVLGELAPKRLALTYPERLSKLMATPMRYLSSITRPAVWLLTRSTDIVLRPLGIRQRYQQAVTEEEVRYLVSEGA
;
A
#
# COMPACT_ATOMS: atom_id res chain seq x y z
N MET A 1 -15.38 -21.10 2.16
CA MET A 1 -16.20 -19.86 1.94
C MET A 1 -15.63 -18.70 2.73
N ILE A 2 -15.26 -18.93 4.00
CA ILE A 2 -14.58 -17.93 4.82
C ILE A 2 -13.24 -17.50 4.19
N GLU A 3 -12.44 -18.42 3.60
CA GLU A 3 -11.18 -18.01 2.94
C GLU A 3 -11.42 -17.06 1.76
N LEU A 4 -12.45 -17.32 0.95
CA LEU A 4 -12.80 -16.43 -0.18
C LEU A 4 -13.17 -15.03 0.29
N LEU A 5 -13.96 -14.92 1.37
CA LEU A 5 -14.30 -13.64 1.97
C LEU A 5 -13.04 -12.93 2.52
N ILE A 6 -12.13 -13.68 3.16
CA ILE A 6 -10.86 -13.13 3.64
C ILE A 6 -10.02 -12.61 2.46
N ILE A 7 -9.90 -13.37 1.37
CA ILE A 7 -9.15 -12.95 0.18
C ILE A 7 -9.75 -11.68 -0.41
N ILE A 8 -11.07 -11.63 -0.59
CA ILE A 8 -11.74 -10.42 -1.13
C ILE A 8 -11.50 -9.23 -0.20
N ALA A 9 -11.64 -9.40 1.12
CA ALA A 9 -11.36 -8.35 2.08
C ALA A 9 -9.89 -7.88 2.00
N LEU A 10 -8.94 -8.81 1.89
CA LEU A 10 -7.52 -8.50 1.74
C LEU A 10 -7.24 -7.75 0.44
N ILE A 11 -7.83 -8.16 -0.70
CA ILE A 11 -7.70 -7.43 -1.97
C ILE A 11 -8.21 -6.00 -1.82
N LEU A 12 -9.35 -5.79 -1.17
CA LEU A 12 -9.92 -4.45 -0.96
C LEU A 12 -9.04 -3.59 -0.05
N VAL A 13 -8.50 -4.16 1.03
CA VAL A 13 -7.55 -3.47 1.91
C VAL A 13 -6.28 -3.11 1.15
N ASN A 14 -5.75 -4.02 0.34
CA ASN A 14 -4.60 -3.76 -0.52
C ASN A 14 -4.87 -2.58 -1.46
N GLY A 15 -6.03 -2.61 -2.11
CA GLY A 15 -6.49 -1.55 -2.99
C GLY A 15 -6.58 -0.21 -2.29
N LEU A 16 -7.13 -0.18 -1.08
CA LEU A 16 -7.22 1.04 -0.29
C LEU A 16 -5.84 1.59 0.08
N LEU A 17 -4.90 0.73 0.48
CA LEU A 17 -3.52 1.13 0.79
C LEU A 17 -2.81 1.67 -0.45
N ALA A 18 -2.86 0.94 -1.57
CA ALA A 18 -2.28 1.31 -2.85
C ALA A 18 -2.87 2.62 -3.40
N GLY A 19 -4.18 2.82 -3.28
CA GLY A 19 -4.85 4.06 -3.64
C GLY A 19 -4.46 5.22 -2.71
N THR A 20 -4.33 4.96 -1.41
CA THR A 20 -3.91 5.98 -0.43
C THR A 20 -2.51 6.50 -0.73
N GLU A 21 -1.58 5.60 -1.05
CA GLU A 21 -0.22 5.95 -1.46
C GLU A 21 -0.22 7.00 -2.58
N ILE A 22 -0.89 6.67 -3.68
CA ILE A 22 -0.95 7.54 -4.85
C ILE A 22 -1.73 8.82 -4.56
N ALA A 23 -2.83 8.74 -3.81
CA ALA A 23 -3.61 9.92 -3.45
C ALA A 23 -2.79 10.93 -2.66
N VAL A 24 -2.09 10.47 -1.60
CA VAL A 24 -1.25 11.33 -0.77
C VAL A 24 -0.09 11.90 -1.58
N LEU A 25 0.57 11.12 -2.43
CA LEU A 25 1.67 11.63 -3.26
C LEU A 25 1.22 12.59 -4.37
N SER A 26 -0.06 12.55 -4.76
CA SER A 26 -0.60 13.35 -5.87
C SER A 26 -1.30 14.63 -5.42
N VAL A 27 -1.44 14.88 -4.11
CA VAL A 27 -2.07 16.12 -3.64
C VAL A 27 -1.17 17.34 -3.87
N ARG A 28 -1.81 18.49 -4.11
CA ARG A 28 -1.11 19.78 -4.18
C ARG A 28 -0.96 20.35 -2.77
N ARG A 29 0.27 20.30 -2.23
CA ARG A 29 0.58 20.79 -0.87
C ARG A 29 0.06 22.22 -0.58
N PRO A 30 0.20 23.22 -1.49
CA PRO A 30 -0.30 24.57 -1.23
C PRO A 30 -1.82 24.65 -1.01
N VAL A 31 -2.59 23.83 -1.75
CA VAL A 31 -4.06 23.79 -1.61
C VAL A 31 -4.46 23.24 -0.24
N LEU A 32 -3.77 22.18 0.22
CA LEU A 32 -4.04 21.62 1.55
C LEU A 32 -3.60 22.56 2.69
N MET A 33 -2.54 23.35 2.49
CA MET A 33 -2.12 24.37 3.46
C MET A 33 -3.19 25.43 3.66
N SER A 34 -3.69 26.02 2.58
CA SER A 34 -4.80 26.99 2.62
C SER A 34 -6.04 26.39 3.29
N GLN A 35 -6.45 25.17 2.93
CA GLN A 35 -7.60 24.51 3.55
C GLN A 35 -7.38 24.22 5.06
N ALA A 36 -6.15 23.90 5.46
CA ALA A 36 -5.81 23.67 6.86
C ALA A 36 -5.82 24.97 7.69
N GLU A 37 -5.41 26.09 7.09
CA GLU A 37 -5.52 27.43 7.68
C GLU A 37 -6.98 27.86 7.86
N GLU A 38 -7.84 27.48 6.90
CA GLU A 38 -9.31 27.64 6.98
C GLU A 38 -9.98 26.70 8.01
N GLY A 39 -9.21 25.81 8.67
CA GLY A 39 -9.68 24.96 9.76
C GLY A 39 -9.97 23.50 9.40
N ASP A 40 -9.66 23.05 8.18
CA ASP A 40 -9.83 21.64 7.79
C ASP A 40 -8.79 20.74 8.50
N LEU A 41 -9.25 20.06 9.56
CA LEU A 41 -8.45 19.12 10.34
C LEU A 41 -7.95 17.92 9.51
N ARG A 42 -8.67 17.51 8.45
CA ARG A 42 -8.24 16.42 7.57
C ARG A 42 -7.14 16.88 6.63
N ALA A 43 -7.23 18.11 6.10
CA ALA A 43 -6.13 18.70 5.33
C ALA A 43 -4.84 18.78 6.17
N LYS A 44 -4.95 19.23 7.43
CA LYS A 44 -3.84 19.23 8.38
C LYS A 44 -3.26 17.83 8.65
N ALA A 45 -4.12 16.80 8.70
CA ALA A 45 -3.67 15.42 8.88
C ALA A 45 -2.91 14.89 7.64
N VAL A 46 -3.37 15.21 6.42
CA VAL A 46 -2.65 14.85 5.19
C VAL A 46 -1.30 15.53 5.12
N LEU A 47 -1.21 16.82 5.48
CA LEU A 47 0.06 17.55 5.53
C LEU A 47 1.08 16.87 6.45
N ARG A 48 0.65 16.40 7.63
CA ARG A 48 1.53 15.64 8.55
C ARG A 48 2.05 14.32 7.97
N LEU A 49 1.26 13.66 7.12
CA LEU A 49 1.72 12.45 6.41
C LEU A 49 2.78 12.81 5.36
N LEU A 50 2.59 13.92 4.64
CA LEU A 50 3.58 14.43 3.68
C LEU A 50 4.87 14.88 4.36
N ASP A 51 4.79 15.50 5.54
CA ASP A 51 5.97 15.92 6.31
C ASP A 51 6.84 14.73 6.75
N ASN A 52 6.25 13.52 6.86
CA ASN A 52 6.95 12.28 7.21
C ASN A 52 6.83 11.23 6.09
N THR A 53 7.06 11.65 4.84
CA THR A 53 6.86 10.81 3.65
C THR A 53 7.58 9.45 3.75
N ASN A 54 8.82 9.40 4.26
CA ASN A 54 9.56 8.13 4.39
C ASN A 54 8.84 7.13 5.32
N ALA A 55 8.43 7.56 6.51
CA ALA A 55 7.73 6.69 7.45
C ALA A 55 6.35 6.26 6.92
N PHE A 56 5.67 7.16 6.20
CA PHE A 56 4.41 6.89 5.52
C PHE A 56 4.58 5.83 4.43
N LEU A 57 5.53 6.00 3.50
CA LEU A 57 5.79 5.06 2.41
C LEU A 57 6.18 3.69 2.95
N SER A 58 7.11 3.64 3.92
CA SER A 58 7.48 2.38 4.56
C SER A 58 6.29 1.69 5.25
N THR A 59 5.42 2.45 5.92
CA THR A 59 4.21 1.89 6.55
C THR A 59 3.28 1.26 5.51
N ILE A 60 2.95 1.99 4.44
CA ILE A 60 2.04 1.52 3.41
C ILE A 60 2.63 0.30 2.72
N GLN A 61 3.91 0.33 2.36
CA GLN A 61 4.56 -0.77 1.66
C GLN A 61 4.57 -2.04 2.51
N VAL A 62 4.88 -1.94 3.80
CA VAL A 62 4.77 -3.07 4.74
C VAL A 62 3.33 -3.59 4.79
N GLY A 63 2.35 -2.69 4.82
CA GLY A 63 0.93 -3.06 4.78
C GLY A 63 0.56 -3.83 3.52
N ILE A 64 0.91 -3.31 2.34
CA ILE A 64 0.68 -3.94 1.02
C ILE A 64 1.34 -5.32 0.97
N THR A 65 2.60 -5.42 1.39
CA THR A 65 3.31 -6.71 1.41
C THR A 65 2.66 -7.71 2.36
N LEU A 66 2.30 -7.30 3.58
CA LEU A 66 1.64 -8.19 4.54
C LEU A 66 0.29 -8.68 4.01
N VAL A 67 -0.51 -7.78 3.46
CA VAL A 67 -1.81 -8.11 2.86
C VAL A 67 -1.63 -9.07 1.68
N GLY A 68 -0.63 -8.84 0.82
CA GLY A 68 -0.28 -9.74 -0.28
C GLY A 68 0.13 -11.14 0.19
N ILE A 69 0.97 -11.24 1.23
CA ILE A 69 1.39 -12.53 1.81
C ILE A 69 0.19 -13.28 2.39
N LEU A 70 -0.67 -12.59 3.16
CA LEU A 70 -1.87 -13.20 3.73
C LEU A 70 -2.83 -13.65 2.60
N ALA A 71 -3.04 -12.82 1.58
CA ALA A 71 -3.91 -13.16 0.47
C ALA A 71 -3.39 -14.38 -0.30
N GLY A 72 -2.08 -14.49 -0.51
CA GLY A 72 -1.45 -15.68 -1.10
C GLY A 72 -1.60 -16.93 -0.23
N ALA A 73 -1.40 -16.81 1.08
CA ALA A 73 -1.51 -17.91 2.03
C ALA A 73 -2.93 -18.50 2.12
N PHE A 74 -3.96 -17.65 2.10
CA PHE A 74 -5.36 -18.08 2.13
C PHE A 74 -5.93 -18.39 0.72
N GLY A 75 -5.28 -17.90 -0.33
CA GLY A 75 -5.76 -17.76 -1.71
C GLY A 75 -6.04 -19.04 -2.49
N GLY A 76 -5.01 -19.87 -2.62
CA GLY A 76 -4.95 -20.84 -3.71
C GLY A 76 -5.62 -22.18 -3.41
N ALA A 77 -5.36 -22.75 -2.23
CA ALA A 77 -5.58 -24.18 -2.02
C ALA A 77 -7.06 -24.60 -2.00
N GLU A 78 -7.94 -23.82 -1.37
CA GLU A 78 -9.35 -24.17 -1.22
C GLU A 78 -10.13 -23.98 -2.54
N VAL A 79 -9.85 -22.91 -3.29
CA VAL A 79 -10.52 -22.66 -4.57
C VAL A 79 -10.12 -23.73 -5.60
N VAL A 80 -8.84 -24.11 -5.62
CA VAL A 80 -8.35 -25.21 -6.47
C VAL A 80 -9.01 -26.53 -6.09
N ARG A 81 -9.09 -26.87 -4.79
CA ARG A 81 -9.78 -28.09 -4.32
C ARG A 81 -11.24 -28.18 -4.74
N ARG A 82 -11.93 -27.05 -4.94
CA ARG A 82 -13.32 -27.00 -5.43
C ARG A 82 -13.42 -27.03 -6.95
N LEU A 83 -12.49 -26.39 -7.64
CA LEU A 83 -12.50 -26.30 -9.10
C LEU A 83 -12.01 -27.60 -9.76
N SER A 84 -10.99 -28.26 -9.19
CA SER A 84 -10.44 -29.52 -9.70
C SER A 84 -11.49 -30.61 -9.95
N PRO A 85 -12.39 -30.97 -9.01
CA PRO A 85 -13.40 -32.00 -9.25
C PRO A 85 -14.48 -31.58 -10.25
N LEU A 86 -14.71 -30.28 -10.46
CA LEU A 86 -15.61 -29.79 -11.51
C LEU A 86 -14.98 -29.97 -12.89
N LEU A 87 -13.68 -29.68 -13.02
CA LEU A 87 -12.94 -29.90 -14.27
C LEU A 87 -12.74 -31.38 -14.59
N ALA A 88 -12.57 -32.22 -13.57
CA ALA A 88 -12.42 -33.67 -13.73
C ALA A 88 -13.70 -34.34 -14.31
N ARG A 89 -14.87 -33.70 -14.16
CA ARG A 89 -16.15 -34.19 -14.71
C ARG A 89 -16.38 -33.82 -16.18
N LEU A 90 -15.48 -33.05 -16.79
CA LEU A 90 -15.60 -32.70 -18.20
C LEU A 90 -15.41 -33.96 -19.07
N PRO A 91 -16.20 -34.14 -20.13
CA PRO A 91 -16.10 -35.29 -21.04
C PRO A 91 -14.89 -35.14 -21.98
N VAL A 92 -13.69 -35.03 -21.40
CA VAL A 92 -12.41 -34.86 -22.10
C VAL A 92 -11.49 -36.02 -21.70
N PRO A 93 -10.87 -36.72 -22.67
CA PRO A 93 -9.92 -37.79 -22.36
C PRO A 93 -8.76 -37.29 -21.48
N GLY A 94 -8.51 -37.94 -20.34
CA GLY A 94 -7.46 -37.54 -19.40
C GLY A 94 -7.81 -36.36 -18.49
N ALA A 95 -9.07 -35.91 -18.45
CA ALA A 95 -9.52 -34.80 -17.60
C ALA A 95 -9.13 -34.97 -16.13
N GLU A 96 -9.20 -36.18 -15.57
CA GLU A 96 -8.83 -36.45 -14.17
C GLU A 96 -7.35 -36.15 -13.87
N THR A 97 -6.46 -36.43 -14.83
CA THR A 97 -5.00 -36.22 -14.70
C THR A 97 -4.64 -34.74 -14.82
N TYR A 98 -5.27 -34.02 -15.75
CA TYR A 98 -4.96 -32.62 -16.01
C TYR A 98 -5.78 -31.63 -15.19
N ALA A 99 -6.90 -32.06 -14.58
CA ALA A 99 -7.77 -31.18 -13.82
C ALA A 99 -7.07 -30.46 -12.65
N PRO A 100 -6.24 -31.11 -11.80
CA PRO A 100 -5.56 -30.41 -10.71
C PRO A 100 -4.60 -29.29 -11.15
N PRO A 101 -3.65 -29.50 -12.09
CA PRO A 101 -2.76 -28.42 -12.55
C PRO A 101 -3.51 -27.34 -13.35
N VAL A 102 -4.53 -27.69 -14.14
CA VAL A 102 -5.34 -26.70 -14.87
C VAL A 102 -6.18 -25.87 -13.90
N ALA A 103 -6.82 -26.48 -12.89
CA ALA A 103 -7.53 -25.76 -11.84
C ALA A 103 -6.59 -24.80 -11.11
N PHE A 104 -5.39 -25.25 -10.76
CA PHE A 104 -4.37 -24.40 -10.14
C PHE A 104 -4.04 -23.18 -11.02
N GLY A 105 -3.72 -23.40 -12.29
CA GLY A 105 -3.42 -22.34 -13.24
C GLY A 105 -4.56 -21.32 -13.39
N LEU A 106 -5.80 -21.80 -13.55
CA LEU A 106 -6.98 -20.93 -13.69
C LEU A 106 -7.26 -20.12 -12.42
N VAL A 107 -7.15 -20.74 -11.24
CA VAL A 107 -7.35 -20.05 -9.97
C VAL A 107 -6.27 -19.00 -9.75
N VAL A 108 -5.00 -19.35 -9.97
CA VAL A 108 -3.88 -18.39 -9.84
C VAL A 108 -4.07 -17.23 -10.81
N ALA A 109 -4.38 -17.49 -12.08
CA ALA A 109 -4.61 -16.44 -13.07
C ALA A 109 -5.79 -15.53 -12.69
N GLY A 110 -6.91 -16.11 -12.26
CA GLY A 110 -8.11 -15.37 -11.85
C GLY A 110 -7.90 -14.51 -10.62
N ILE A 111 -7.31 -15.08 -9.55
CA ILE A 111 -6.99 -14.34 -8.32
C ILE A 111 -5.96 -13.25 -8.63
N THR A 112 -4.94 -13.53 -9.42
CA THR A 112 -3.92 -12.54 -9.82
C THR A 112 -4.56 -11.38 -10.56
N TYR A 113 -5.41 -11.66 -11.56
CA TYR A 113 -6.12 -10.62 -12.31
C TYR A 113 -6.99 -9.75 -11.40
N LEU A 114 -7.82 -10.37 -10.54
CA LEU A 114 -8.67 -9.65 -9.61
C LEU A 114 -7.85 -8.81 -8.61
N THR A 115 -6.74 -9.35 -8.12
CA THR A 115 -5.83 -8.64 -7.19
C THR A 115 -5.18 -7.44 -7.86
N LEU A 116 -4.70 -7.58 -9.10
CA LEU A 116 -4.12 -6.46 -9.84
C LEU A 116 -5.16 -5.39 -10.17
N VAL A 117 -6.34 -5.79 -10.65
CA VAL A 117 -7.37 -4.83 -11.06
C VAL A 117 -8.00 -4.13 -9.86
N LEU A 118 -8.54 -4.90 -8.91
CA LEU A 118 -9.31 -4.37 -7.78
C LEU A 118 -8.41 -3.95 -6.62
N GLY A 119 -7.29 -4.65 -6.42
CA GLY A 119 -6.36 -4.43 -5.31
C GLY A 119 -5.25 -3.45 -5.63
N GLU A 120 -5.13 -2.96 -6.86
CA GLU A 120 -4.05 -2.02 -7.20
C GLU A 120 -4.44 -1.00 -8.27
N LEU A 121 -4.72 -1.43 -9.50
CA LEU A 121 -4.85 -0.53 -10.65
C LEU A 121 -6.08 0.37 -10.57
N ALA A 122 -7.26 -0.17 -10.26
CA ALA A 122 -8.48 0.63 -10.17
C ALA A 122 -8.44 1.63 -9.00
N PRO A 123 -8.03 1.22 -7.78
CA PRO A 123 -7.84 2.18 -6.68
C PRO A 123 -6.80 3.26 -6.97
N LYS A 124 -5.66 2.92 -7.59
CA LYS A 124 -4.64 3.91 -7.98
C LYS A 124 -5.18 4.90 -9.00
N ARG A 125 -5.97 4.44 -9.99
CA ARG A 125 -6.63 5.33 -10.95
C ARG A 125 -7.63 6.27 -10.26
N LEU A 126 -8.46 5.74 -9.36
CA LEU A 126 -9.39 6.56 -8.58
C LEU A 126 -8.66 7.61 -7.72
N ALA A 127 -7.54 7.23 -7.14
CA ALA A 127 -6.68 8.10 -6.35
C ALA A 127 -6.11 9.26 -7.16
N LEU A 128 -5.71 9.01 -8.41
CA LEU A 128 -5.26 10.07 -9.34
C LEU A 128 -6.39 11.02 -9.73
N THR A 129 -7.62 10.51 -9.86
CA THR A 129 -8.78 11.36 -10.18
C THR A 129 -9.23 12.23 -9.00
N TYR A 130 -9.19 11.68 -7.77
CA TYR A 130 -9.68 12.37 -6.56
C TYR A 130 -8.66 12.36 -5.41
N PRO A 131 -7.45 12.92 -5.60
CA PRO A 131 -6.36 12.78 -4.65
C PRO A 131 -6.65 13.45 -3.30
N GLU A 132 -7.20 14.67 -3.30
CA GLU A 132 -7.54 15.38 -2.05
C GLU A 132 -8.62 14.66 -1.24
N ARG A 133 -9.67 14.13 -1.91
CA ARG A 133 -10.77 13.44 -1.23
C ARG A 133 -10.30 12.13 -0.60
N LEU A 134 -9.55 11.31 -1.35
CA LEU A 134 -9.08 10.02 -0.86
C LEU A 134 -8.01 10.18 0.22
N SER A 135 -7.05 11.08 0.03
CA SER A 135 -6.01 11.36 1.04
C SER A 135 -6.62 11.85 2.35
N LYS A 136 -7.56 12.79 2.32
CA LYS A 136 -8.25 13.28 3.52
C LYS A 136 -9.06 12.21 4.23
N LEU A 137 -9.72 11.33 3.47
CA LEU A 137 -10.47 10.19 4.02
C LEU A 137 -9.52 9.21 4.75
N MET A 138 -8.34 8.98 4.17
CA MET A 138 -7.37 7.99 4.64
C MET A 138 -6.36 8.55 5.64
N ALA A 139 -6.31 9.87 5.82
CA ALA A 139 -5.35 10.53 6.70
C ALA A 139 -5.39 10.00 8.14
N THR A 140 -6.60 9.83 8.69
CA THR A 140 -6.79 9.32 10.06
C THR A 140 -6.48 7.82 10.17
N PRO A 141 -7.05 6.92 9.33
CA PRO A 141 -6.65 5.51 9.29
C PRO A 141 -5.13 5.31 9.18
N MET A 142 -4.46 6.07 8.32
CA MET A 142 -3.01 5.98 8.14
C MET A 142 -2.22 6.41 9.36
N ARG A 143 -2.68 7.43 10.09
CA ARG A 143 -2.03 7.81 11.35
C ARG A 143 -2.07 6.67 12.38
N TYR A 144 -3.19 5.95 12.49
CA TYR A 144 -3.28 4.79 13.38
C TYR A 144 -2.39 3.64 12.89
N LEU A 145 -2.46 3.32 11.60
CA LEU A 145 -1.66 2.26 11.01
C LEU A 145 -0.15 2.54 11.21
N SER A 146 0.31 3.75 10.88
CA SER A 146 1.71 4.17 11.09
C SER A 146 2.14 4.12 12.55
N SER A 147 1.22 4.35 13.50
CA SER A 147 1.55 4.20 14.92
C SER A 147 1.75 2.74 15.32
N ILE A 148 0.92 1.83 14.79
CA ILE A 148 0.98 0.39 15.09
C ILE A 148 2.19 -0.25 14.41
N THR A 149 2.45 0.10 13.14
CA THR A 149 3.56 -0.45 12.35
C THR A 149 4.90 0.19 12.68
N ARG A 150 4.93 1.25 13.49
CA ARG A 150 6.15 2.00 13.83
C ARG A 150 7.32 1.12 14.28
N PRO A 151 7.16 0.10 15.14
CA PRO A 151 8.27 -0.77 15.54
C PRO A 151 8.80 -1.62 14.38
N ALA A 152 7.90 -2.15 13.55
CA ALA A 152 8.26 -2.94 12.38
C ALA A 152 8.98 -2.07 11.32
N VAL A 153 8.45 -0.88 11.06
CA VAL A 153 9.08 0.09 10.14
C VAL A 153 10.46 0.49 10.66
N TRP A 154 10.61 0.78 11.95
CA TRP A 154 11.92 1.11 12.53
C TRP A 154 12.93 -0.02 12.34
N LEU A 155 12.53 -1.27 12.59
CA LEU A 155 13.38 -2.43 12.38
C LEU A 155 13.81 -2.54 10.92
N LEU A 156 12.85 -2.41 9.99
CA LEU A 156 13.11 -2.48 8.55
C LEU A 156 14.04 -1.35 8.10
N THR A 157 13.81 -0.10 8.55
CA THR A 157 14.69 1.02 8.22
C THR A 157 16.11 0.77 8.72
N ARG A 158 16.27 0.26 9.95
CA ARG A 158 17.59 -0.10 10.49
C ARG A 158 18.25 -1.23 9.70
N SER A 159 17.51 -2.24 9.29
CA SER A 159 18.01 -3.30 8.42
C SER A 159 18.45 -2.74 7.06
N THR A 160 17.64 -1.86 6.45
CA THR A 160 17.99 -1.19 5.19
C THR A 160 19.26 -0.35 5.36
N ASP A 161 19.39 0.43 6.42
CA ASP A 161 20.59 1.22 6.70
C ASP A 161 21.84 0.34 6.84
N ILE A 162 21.73 -0.81 7.50
CA ILE A 162 22.84 -1.77 7.64
C ILE A 162 23.28 -2.30 6.26
N VAL A 163 22.33 -2.64 5.39
CA VAL A 163 22.60 -3.14 4.04
C VAL A 163 23.18 -2.03 3.13
N LEU A 164 22.76 -0.79 3.31
CA LEU A 164 23.22 0.35 2.50
C LEU A 164 24.55 0.95 2.98
N ARG A 165 24.93 0.76 4.25
CA ARG A 165 26.19 1.29 4.83
C ARG A 165 27.45 0.93 4.02
N PRO A 166 27.65 -0.32 3.56
CA PRO A 166 28.80 -0.67 2.72
C PRO A 166 28.84 0.04 1.38
N LEU A 167 27.68 0.47 0.86
CA LEU A 167 27.55 1.19 -0.42
C LEU A 167 27.80 2.70 -0.26
N GLY A 168 28.10 3.18 0.95
CA GLY A 168 28.31 4.60 1.24
C GLY A 168 27.03 5.44 1.27
N ILE A 169 25.85 4.82 1.13
CA ILE A 169 24.56 5.52 1.12
C ILE A 169 24.09 5.69 2.57
N ARG A 170 24.13 6.92 3.08
CA ARG A 170 23.55 7.29 4.38
C ARG A 170 22.18 7.93 4.16
N GLN A 171 21.11 7.30 4.64
CA GLN A 171 19.81 7.96 4.67
C GLN A 171 19.88 9.14 5.65
N ARG A 172 19.71 10.38 5.13
CA ARG A 172 19.46 11.54 5.99
C ARG A 172 18.04 11.39 6.53
N TYR A 173 17.90 10.91 7.77
CA TYR A 173 16.67 11.11 8.52
C TYR A 173 16.38 12.62 8.51
N GLN A 174 15.25 13.02 7.92
CA GLN A 174 14.77 14.41 7.96
C GLN A 174 14.45 14.79 9.42
N GLN A 175 15.48 15.21 10.14
CA GLN A 175 15.45 16.19 11.20
C GLN A 175 16.80 16.91 11.17
N ALA A 176 16.94 17.86 10.26
CA ALA A 176 17.88 18.97 10.40
C ALA A 176 17.48 20.00 9.36
N VAL A 177 16.80 21.06 9.83
CA VAL A 177 17.03 22.37 9.22
C VAL A 177 18.53 22.57 9.34
N THR A 178 19.24 22.45 8.22
CA THR A 178 20.68 22.70 8.21
C THR A 178 20.90 24.18 8.52
N GLU A 179 21.93 24.49 9.29
CA GLU A 179 22.28 25.86 9.70
C GLU A 179 22.35 26.85 8.50
N GLU A 180 22.66 26.34 7.32
CA GLU A 180 22.62 27.06 6.03
C GLU A 180 21.22 27.57 5.64
N GLU A 181 20.16 26.82 5.93
CA GLU A 181 18.77 27.17 5.60
C GLU A 181 18.24 28.29 6.52
N VAL A 182 18.71 28.31 7.79
CA VAL A 182 18.46 29.43 8.72
C VAL A 182 19.20 30.69 8.27
N ARG A 183 20.44 30.55 7.77
CA ARG A 183 21.23 31.70 7.30
C ARG A 183 20.61 32.36 6.07
N TYR A 184 20.00 31.56 5.18
CA TYR A 184 19.32 32.07 3.98
C TYR A 184 18.04 32.85 4.32
N LEU A 185 17.21 32.34 5.26
CA LEU A 185 15.99 33.01 5.71
C LEU A 185 16.25 34.31 6.48
N VAL A 186 17.38 34.41 7.18
CA VAL A 186 17.81 35.64 7.87
C VAL A 186 18.40 36.66 6.90
N SER A 187 19.03 36.22 5.80
CA SER A 187 19.58 37.14 4.78
C SER A 187 18.53 37.74 3.83
N GLU A 188 17.38 37.10 3.63
CA GLU A 188 16.25 37.70 2.88
C GLU A 188 15.32 38.56 3.77
N GLY A 189 15.51 38.53 5.09
CA GLY A 189 14.73 39.29 6.06
C GLY A 189 15.40 40.56 6.61
N ALA A 190 16.52 41.00 6.05
CA ALA A 190 17.27 42.19 6.47
C ALA A 190 17.41 43.22 5.35
#